data_AF-A0A7R9WIC8-F1
#
_entry.id   AF-A0A7R9WIC8-F1
#
_cell.length_a   1.000
_cell.length_b   1.000
_cell.length_c   1.000
_cell.angle_alpha   90.00
_cell.angle_beta   90.00
_cell.angle_gamma   90.00
#
_symmetry.space_group_name_H-M   'P 1'
#
loop_
_entity.id
_entity.type
_entity.pdbx_description
1 polymer ?
#
loop_
_entity_poly.entity_id
_entity_poly.type
_entity_poly.pdbx_seq_one_letter_code
_entity_poly.pdbx_strand_id
1 'polypeptide(L)'
;GMRLVTPHSPEQHALESAHQYDECYGLAFAQQLKNKDIPEGGSKAVNLIDVNGLSPAGKNFVMRKSVKAFTDTILDLVVDTEETRERIVDYYGRKEVLYLGPDEQVIPEDIEWVISRAAKRGYDTPAAFMSSKPRSGINHKEYGVTSEGVNVYLDVALRHVLGIDPTRESFTIKMTGGPDGDVAGNELKILMREYGDNVKVVGIADHSGCAEDPAGLDHAELLRLVHGNLC
;
A
#
# COMPACT_ATOMS: atom_id res chain seq x y z
N GLY A 1 -5.54 2.75 4.49
CA GLY A 1 -5.41 1.86 3.31
C GLY A 1 -6.27 0.62 3.47
N MET A 2 -6.88 0.10 2.40
CA MET A 2 -7.67 -1.12 2.37
C MET A 2 -6.87 -2.24 1.70
N ARG A 3 -6.54 -3.28 2.46
CA ARG A 3 -5.78 -4.45 2.01
C ARG A 3 -6.68 -5.67 1.90
N LEU A 4 -6.46 -6.52 0.90
CA LEU A 4 -7.06 -7.85 0.85
C LEU A 4 -5.99 -8.90 1.18
N VAL A 5 -6.31 -9.81 2.09
CA VAL A 5 -5.46 -10.93 2.49
C VAL A 5 -6.15 -12.23 2.08
N THR A 6 -5.49 -12.99 1.22
CA THR A 6 -6.05 -14.22 0.62
C THR A 6 -5.08 -15.38 0.84
N PRO A 7 -5.14 -16.04 2.00
CA PRO A 7 -4.24 -17.13 2.35
C PRO A 7 -4.33 -18.29 1.35
N HIS A 8 -3.20 -18.97 1.10
CA HIS A 8 -3.12 -20.04 0.10
C HIS A 8 -3.46 -21.43 0.65
N SER A 9 -3.55 -21.56 1.98
CA SER A 9 -3.97 -22.80 2.65
C SER A 9 -4.87 -22.50 3.85
N PRO A 10 -5.65 -23.50 4.33
CA PRO A 10 -6.41 -23.38 5.57
C PRO A 10 -5.55 -23.07 6.80
N GLU A 11 -4.33 -23.61 6.86
CA GLU A 11 -3.38 -23.35 7.95
C GLU A 11 -2.91 -21.90 7.95
N GLN A 12 -2.56 -21.37 6.78
CA GLN A 12 -2.23 -19.95 6.64
C GLN A 12 -3.44 -19.08 7.00
N HIS A 13 -4.65 -19.48 6.61
CA HIS A 13 -5.85 -18.74 6.98
C HIS A 13 -6.06 -18.68 8.50
N ALA A 14 -5.82 -19.78 9.21
CA ALA A 14 -5.91 -19.80 10.67
C ALA A 14 -4.87 -18.85 11.31
N LEU A 15 -3.64 -18.81 10.78
CA LEU A 15 -2.60 -17.90 11.26
C LEU A 15 -2.96 -16.43 11.00
N GLU A 16 -3.33 -16.09 9.76
CA GLU A 16 -3.72 -14.72 9.40
C GLU A 16 -4.95 -14.27 10.19
N SER A 17 -5.93 -15.15 10.42
CA SER A 17 -7.10 -14.83 11.26
C SER A 17 -6.73 -14.49 12.70
N ALA A 18 -5.69 -15.11 13.26
CA ALA A 18 -5.22 -14.80 14.60
C ALA A 18 -4.45 -13.46 14.64
N HIS A 19 -3.75 -13.10 13.56
CA HIS A 19 -2.88 -11.93 13.49
C HIS A 19 -3.55 -10.68 12.89
N GLN A 20 -4.68 -10.84 12.21
CA GLN A 20 -5.34 -9.79 11.42
C GLN A 20 -5.59 -8.51 12.23
N TYR A 21 -6.01 -8.64 13.49
CA TYR A 21 -6.26 -7.49 14.35
C TYR A 21 -4.97 -6.73 14.66
N ASP A 22 -3.92 -7.44 15.07
CA ASP A 22 -2.62 -6.85 15.42
C ASP A 22 -1.97 -6.20 14.19
N GLU A 23 -2.09 -6.84 13.03
CA GLU A 23 -1.65 -6.27 11.75
C GLU A 23 -2.40 -4.97 11.43
N CYS A 24 -3.72 -5.00 11.48
CA CYS A 24 -4.56 -3.84 11.19
C CYS A 24 -4.27 -2.68 12.15
N TYR A 25 -4.17 -2.97 13.45
CA TYR A 25 -3.86 -1.99 14.48
C TYR A 25 -2.46 -1.40 14.31
N GLY A 26 -1.45 -2.24 14.10
CA GLY A 26 -0.06 -1.81 13.89
C GLY A 26 0.07 -0.91 12.65
N LEU A 27 -0.60 -1.28 11.56
CA LEU A 27 -0.59 -0.48 10.33
C LEU A 27 -1.38 0.82 10.46
N ALA A 28 -2.51 0.82 11.18
CA ALA A 28 -3.26 2.04 11.48
C ALA A 28 -2.44 3.01 12.35
N PHE A 29 -1.74 2.48 13.36
CA PHE A 29 -0.84 3.27 14.20
C PHE A 29 0.33 3.85 13.39
N ALA A 30 0.95 3.07 12.50
CA ALA A 30 1.98 3.57 11.59
C ALA A 30 1.44 4.70 10.68
N GLN A 31 0.21 4.58 10.16
CA GLN A 31 -0.43 5.66 9.42
C GLN A 31 -0.65 6.90 10.29
N GLN A 32 -1.00 6.75 11.56
CA GLN A 32 -1.20 7.88 12.47
C GLN A 32 0.09 8.67 12.67
N LEU A 33 1.22 7.97 12.82
CA LEU A 33 2.54 8.59 12.95
C LEU A 33 2.98 9.25 11.64
N LYS A 34 2.68 8.62 10.50
CA LYS A 34 2.96 9.18 9.17
C LYS A 34 2.17 10.46 8.91
N ASN A 35 0.91 10.50 9.33
CA ASN A 35 0.01 11.63 9.09
C ASN A 35 0.21 12.81 10.06
N LYS A 36 1.30 12.82 10.84
CA LYS A 36 1.56 13.81 11.90
C LYS A 36 1.46 15.29 11.47
N ASP A 37 1.64 15.59 10.18
CA ASP A 37 1.63 16.95 9.64
C ASP A 37 0.42 17.26 8.75
N ILE A 38 -0.55 16.35 8.63
CA ILE A 38 -1.78 16.54 7.84
C ILE A 38 -3.02 16.31 8.73
N PRO A 39 -4.19 16.91 8.40
CA PRO A 39 -5.38 16.84 9.24
C PRO A 39 -6.15 15.50 9.13
N GLU A 40 -5.44 14.38 8.96
CA GLU A 40 -6.01 13.04 8.76
C GLU A 40 -5.53 12.07 9.85
N GLY A 41 -6.46 11.35 10.47
CA GLY A 41 -6.13 10.26 11.39
C GLY A 41 -5.57 9.03 10.65
N GLY A 42 -4.76 8.25 11.35
CA GLY A 42 -4.25 6.98 10.85
C GLY A 42 -5.31 5.89 10.90
N SER A 43 -5.55 5.24 9.77
CA SER A 43 -6.48 4.11 9.67
C SER A 43 -6.02 3.04 8.68
N LYS A 44 -6.45 1.80 8.94
CA LYS A 44 -6.21 0.65 8.09
C LYS A 44 -7.45 -0.24 8.06
N ALA A 45 -7.69 -0.87 6.92
CA ALA A 45 -8.63 -1.96 6.78
C ALA A 45 -7.89 -3.18 6.21
N VAL A 46 -8.09 -4.34 6.82
CA VAL A 46 -7.55 -5.63 6.39
C VAL A 46 -8.73 -6.57 6.19
N ASN A 47 -8.99 -6.95 4.94
CA ASN A 47 -10.05 -7.88 4.57
C ASN A 47 -9.44 -9.27 4.39
N LEU A 48 -9.55 -10.11 5.42
CA LEU A 48 -9.22 -11.53 5.32
C LEU A 48 -10.31 -12.28 4.56
N ILE A 49 -9.92 -12.97 3.49
CA ILE A 49 -10.85 -13.62 2.56
C ILE A 49 -10.40 -15.06 2.35
N ASP A 50 -11.25 -16.00 2.76
CA ASP A 50 -11.04 -17.41 2.47
C ASP A 50 -11.30 -17.71 0.99
N VAL A 51 -10.24 -18.11 0.29
CA VAL A 51 -10.27 -18.46 -1.13
C VAL A 51 -9.85 -19.92 -1.37
N ASN A 52 -9.73 -20.71 -0.30
CA ASN A 52 -9.27 -22.10 -0.37
C ASN A 52 -10.27 -22.98 -1.12
N GLY A 53 -9.76 -23.87 -1.97
CA GLY A 53 -10.59 -24.78 -2.77
C GLY A 53 -11.35 -24.14 -3.94
N LEU A 54 -11.24 -22.82 -4.15
CA LEU A 54 -11.89 -22.14 -5.27
C LEU A 54 -11.04 -22.17 -6.55
N SER A 55 -11.72 -22.26 -7.70
CA SER A 55 -11.09 -22.06 -9.01
C SER A 55 -10.56 -20.63 -9.15
N PRO A 56 -9.61 -20.33 -10.06
CA PRO A 56 -9.11 -18.96 -10.26
C PRO A 56 -10.21 -17.91 -10.48
N ALA A 57 -11.22 -18.26 -11.28
CA ALA A 57 -12.39 -17.41 -11.49
C ALA A 57 -13.22 -17.23 -10.20
N GLY A 58 -13.38 -18.29 -9.41
CA GLY A 58 -14.05 -18.24 -8.11
C GLY A 58 -13.31 -17.37 -7.11
N LYS A 59 -11.98 -17.49 -7.03
CA LYS A 59 -11.13 -16.63 -6.18
C LYS A 59 -11.33 -15.16 -6.54
N ASN A 60 -11.20 -14.81 -7.82
CA ASN A 60 -11.41 -13.45 -8.28
C ASN A 60 -12.81 -12.94 -7.93
N PHE A 61 -13.86 -13.72 -8.21
CA PHE A 61 -15.23 -13.34 -7.87
C PHE A 61 -15.41 -13.04 -6.37
N VAL A 62 -14.93 -13.92 -5.49
CA VAL A 62 -15.07 -13.76 -4.05
C VAL A 62 -14.27 -12.53 -3.57
N MET A 63 -13.04 -12.35 -4.02
CA MET A 63 -12.23 -11.17 -3.68
C MET A 63 -12.93 -9.86 -4.03
N ARG A 64 -13.40 -9.74 -5.28
CA ARG A 64 -14.10 -8.55 -5.76
C ARG A 64 -15.43 -8.35 -5.03
N LYS A 65 -16.14 -9.43 -4.68
CA LYS A 65 -17.37 -9.34 -3.89
C LYS A 65 -17.10 -8.88 -2.46
N SER A 66 -16.00 -9.30 -1.84
CA SER A 66 -15.60 -8.87 -0.50
C SER A 66 -15.27 -7.38 -0.45
N VAL A 67 -14.62 -6.81 -1.47
CA VAL A 67 -14.43 -5.36 -1.59
C VAL A 67 -15.78 -4.62 -1.57
N LYS A 68 -16.74 -5.13 -2.34
CA LYS A 68 -18.08 -4.53 -2.44
C LYS A 68 -18.83 -4.61 -1.11
N ALA A 69 -18.81 -5.77 -0.47
CA ALA A 69 -19.44 -6.00 0.82
C ALA A 69 -18.83 -5.10 1.91
N PHE A 70 -17.50 -5.06 2.03
CA PHE A 70 -16.79 -4.18 2.95
C PHE A 70 -17.18 -2.72 2.74
N THR A 71 -17.16 -2.26 1.49
CA THR A 71 -17.48 -0.88 1.13
C THR A 71 -18.92 -0.53 1.49
N ASP A 72 -19.88 -1.41 1.19
CA ASP A 72 -21.27 -1.19 1.56
C ASP A 72 -21.44 -1.15 3.08
N THR A 73 -20.78 -2.04 3.83
CA THR A 73 -20.81 -2.03 5.30
C THR A 73 -20.24 -0.73 5.87
N ILE A 74 -19.12 -0.22 5.34
CA ILE A 74 -18.58 1.07 5.79
C ILE A 74 -19.55 2.21 5.46
N LEU A 75 -20.11 2.24 4.24
CA LEU A 75 -21.07 3.26 3.84
C LEU A 75 -22.36 3.22 4.66
N ASP A 76 -22.83 2.03 5.08
CA ASP A 76 -23.96 1.89 6.00
C ASP A 76 -23.69 2.63 7.31
N LEU A 77 -22.44 2.61 7.80
CA LEU A 77 -22.04 3.26 9.05
C LEU A 77 -21.83 4.77 8.92
N VAL A 78 -21.24 5.24 7.81
CA VAL A 78 -20.80 6.65 7.69
C VAL A 78 -21.74 7.56 6.89
N VAL A 79 -22.66 6.99 6.10
CA VAL A 79 -23.65 7.80 5.39
C VAL A 79 -24.82 8.07 6.31
N ASP A 80 -25.00 9.35 6.62
CA ASP A 80 -26.07 9.82 7.49
C ASP A 80 -27.39 10.00 6.73
N THR A 81 -28.27 9.01 6.80
CA THR A 81 -29.61 8.96 6.21
C THR A 81 -30.65 8.71 7.30
N GLU A 82 -31.93 8.96 7.01
CA GLU A 82 -33.02 8.64 7.95
C GLU A 82 -33.03 7.14 8.31
N GLU A 83 -32.86 6.25 7.31
CA GLU A 83 -32.78 4.80 7.53
C GLU A 83 -31.60 4.40 8.44
N THR A 84 -30.42 5.01 8.25
CA THR A 84 -29.25 4.68 9.07
C THR A 84 -29.39 5.21 10.49
N ARG A 85 -29.99 6.39 10.70
CA ARG A 85 -30.30 6.92 12.05
C ARG A 85 -31.29 6.06 12.84
N GLU A 86 -32.23 5.41 12.16
CA GLU A 86 -33.19 4.50 12.81
C GLU A 86 -32.57 3.19 13.27
N ARG A 87 -31.48 2.74 12.62
CA ARG A 87 -30.88 1.41 12.83
C ARG A 87 -29.54 1.42 13.54
N ILE A 88 -28.84 2.55 13.57
CA ILE A 88 -27.49 2.68 14.11
C ILE A 88 -27.51 3.49 15.40
N VAL A 89 -26.91 2.93 16.45
CA VAL A 89 -26.68 3.63 17.71
C VAL A 89 -25.33 4.35 17.62
N ASP A 90 -25.37 5.68 17.47
CA ASP A 90 -24.17 6.51 17.43
C ASP A 90 -23.69 6.87 18.85
N TYR A 91 -22.61 6.24 19.29
CA TYR A 91 -21.92 6.56 20.55
C TYR A 91 -20.91 7.70 20.42
N TYR A 92 -20.49 8.06 19.21
CA TYR A 92 -19.45 9.05 18.97
C TYR A 92 -20.02 10.47 18.89
N GLY A 93 -21.24 10.61 18.35
CA GLY A 93 -21.99 11.86 18.31
C GLY A 93 -21.37 12.92 17.39
N ARG A 94 -20.46 12.50 16.50
CA ARG A 94 -19.75 13.37 15.56
C ARG A 94 -19.68 12.70 14.20
N LYS A 95 -19.74 13.53 13.15
CA LYS A 95 -19.59 13.05 11.79
C LYS A 95 -18.18 12.51 11.54
N GLU A 96 -18.10 11.29 11.05
CA GLU A 96 -16.86 10.65 10.63
C GLU A 96 -16.67 10.81 9.12
N VAL A 97 -15.51 11.34 8.73
CA VAL A 97 -15.11 11.45 7.33
C VAL A 97 -14.00 10.44 7.08
N LEU A 98 -14.23 9.52 6.15
CA LEU A 98 -13.32 8.43 5.83
C LEU A 98 -12.80 8.57 4.41
N TYR A 99 -11.49 8.37 4.29
CA TYR A 99 -10.79 8.32 3.02
C TYR A 99 -10.05 7.00 2.92
N LEU A 100 -10.46 6.16 1.97
CA LEU A 100 -9.77 4.91 1.68
C LEU A 100 -8.59 5.18 0.75
N GLY A 101 -7.55 4.37 0.88
CA GLY A 101 -6.47 4.26 -0.11
C GLY A 101 -6.35 2.80 -0.52
N PRO A 102 -6.12 2.49 -1.80
CA PRO A 102 -5.84 1.12 -2.20
C PRO A 102 -4.55 0.62 -1.55
N ASP A 103 -4.53 -0.66 -1.25
CA ASP A 103 -3.37 -1.37 -0.72
C ASP A 103 -3.24 -2.72 -1.44
N GLU A 104 -2.45 -3.66 -0.92
CA GLU A 104 -2.21 -4.94 -1.59
C GLU A 104 -3.51 -5.61 -2.08
N GLN A 105 -3.43 -6.14 -3.31
CA GLN A 105 -4.49 -6.85 -4.04
C GLN A 105 -5.75 -6.05 -4.42
N VAL A 106 -5.80 -4.74 -4.13
CA VAL A 106 -6.84 -3.83 -4.66
C VAL A 106 -6.48 -3.42 -6.07
N ILE A 107 -7.43 -3.57 -7.01
CA ILE A 107 -7.22 -3.26 -8.44
C ILE A 107 -7.93 -1.96 -8.86
N PRO A 108 -7.55 -1.33 -9.99
CA PRO A 108 -8.21 -0.14 -10.51
C PRO A 108 -9.74 -0.22 -10.60
N GLU A 109 -10.28 -1.38 -11.01
CA GLU A 109 -11.73 -1.61 -11.12
C GLU A 109 -12.42 -1.59 -9.76
N ASP A 110 -11.74 -2.04 -8.70
CA ASP A 110 -12.25 -1.93 -7.33
C ASP A 110 -12.37 -0.45 -6.93
N ILE A 111 -11.35 0.36 -7.22
CA ILE A 111 -11.32 1.80 -6.90
C ILE A 111 -12.47 2.53 -7.60
N GLU A 112 -12.65 2.31 -8.91
CA GLU A 112 -13.75 2.92 -9.67
C GLU A 112 -15.12 2.51 -9.13
N TRP A 113 -15.28 1.23 -8.77
CA TRP A 113 -16.53 0.74 -8.19
C TRP A 113 -16.81 1.37 -6.84
N VAL A 114 -15.82 1.46 -5.94
CA VAL A 114 -15.95 2.04 -4.59
C VAL A 114 -16.42 3.50 -4.67
N ILE A 115 -15.82 4.30 -5.54
CA ILE A 115 -16.19 5.71 -5.76
C ILE A 115 -17.60 5.82 -6.32
N SER A 116 -17.92 5.02 -7.35
CA SER A 116 -19.27 4.99 -7.93
C SER A 116 -20.31 4.58 -6.89
N ARG A 117 -19.97 3.64 -6.01
CA ARG A 117 -20.86 3.18 -4.94
C ARG A 117 -21.08 4.27 -3.90
N ALA A 118 -20.02 4.93 -3.42
CA ALA A 118 -20.13 6.06 -2.50
C ALA A 118 -21.06 7.16 -3.04
N ALA A 119 -20.96 7.46 -4.34
CA ALA A 119 -21.85 8.44 -5.00
C ALA A 119 -23.31 7.97 -5.01
N LYS A 120 -23.55 6.71 -5.38
CA LYS A 120 -24.90 6.13 -5.37
C LYS A 120 -25.52 6.06 -3.97
N ARG A 121 -24.70 5.87 -2.94
CA ARG A 121 -25.13 5.82 -1.54
C ARG A 121 -25.30 7.19 -0.91
N GLY A 122 -24.92 8.28 -1.60
CA GLY A 122 -25.09 9.65 -1.10
C GLY A 122 -23.99 10.12 -0.16
N TYR A 123 -22.78 9.55 -0.22
CA TYR A 123 -21.63 10.08 0.52
C TYR A 123 -21.32 11.51 0.03
N ASP A 124 -21.01 12.45 0.94
CA ASP A 124 -20.87 13.87 0.59
C ASP A 124 -19.77 14.16 -0.44
N THR A 125 -18.64 13.44 -0.34
CA THR A 125 -17.48 13.63 -1.19
C THR A 125 -17.06 12.31 -1.84
N PRO A 126 -17.88 11.72 -2.73
CA PRO A 126 -17.63 10.38 -3.29
C PRO A 126 -16.29 10.27 -3.99
N ALA A 127 -15.90 11.35 -4.66
CA ALA A 127 -14.61 11.45 -5.33
C ALA A 127 -13.43 11.42 -4.36
N ALA A 128 -13.59 11.81 -3.10
CA ALA A 128 -12.51 11.73 -2.12
C ALA A 128 -12.51 10.39 -1.38
N PHE A 129 -13.63 9.66 -1.40
CA PHE A 129 -13.82 8.44 -0.60
C PHE A 129 -12.76 7.36 -0.84
N MET A 130 -12.16 7.29 -2.04
CA MET A 130 -10.97 6.48 -2.30
C MET A 130 -9.96 7.18 -3.20
N SER A 131 -8.67 7.12 -2.82
CA SER A 131 -7.57 7.74 -3.56
C SER A 131 -7.07 6.90 -4.75
N SER A 132 -6.06 7.40 -5.48
CA SER A 132 -5.39 6.73 -6.61
C SER A 132 -6.28 6.39 -7.82
N LYS A 133 -7.24 7.27 -8.13
CA LYS A 133 -8.10 7.12 -9.31
C LYS A 133 -7.28 7.02 -10.60
N PRO A 134 -7.56 6.05 -11.50
CA PRO A 134 -6.79 5.87 -12.73
C PRO A 134 -6.77 7.09 -13.66
N ARG A 135 -7.83 7.90 -13.69
CA ARG A 135 -7.98 9.01 -14.66
C ARG A 135 -7.83 10.42 -14.09
N SER A 136 -7.84 10.57 -12.78
CA SER A 136 -7.82 11.91 -12.15
C SER A 136 -7.08 11.94 -10.81
N GLY A 137 -6.36 10.88 -10.46
CA GLY A 137 -5.49 10.80 -9.30
C GLY A 137 -4.07 10.47 -9.74
N ILE A 138 -3.08 10.85 -8.95
CA ILE A 138 -1.70 10.43 -9.17
C ILE A 138 -1.60 8.97 -8.72
N ASN A 139 -1.28 8.06 -9.64
CA ASN A 139 -1.04 6.66 -9.31
C ASN A 139 0.31 6.56 -8.56
N HIS A 140 0.23 6.40 -7.24
CA HIS A 140 1.42 6.39 -6.39
C HIS A 140 2.41 5.27 -6.72
N LYS A 141 1.95 4.16 -7.31
CA LYS A 141 2.80 3.05 -7.77
C LYS A 141 3.54 3.36 -9.06
N GLU A 142 2.82 3.98 -10.00
CA GLU A 142 3.38 4.38 -11.30
C GLU A 142 4.46 5.46 -11.14
N TYR A 143 4.22 6.42 -10.25
CA TYR A 143 5.12 7.55 -10.04
C TYR A 143 6.11 7.36 -8.88
N GLY A 144 6.07 6.22 -8.19
CA GLY A 144 7.01 5.93 -7.10
C GLY A 144 6.99 6.95 -5.95
N VAL A 145 5.85 7.58 -5.68
CA VAL A 145 5.75 8.75 -4.77
C VAL A 145 6.25 8.43 -3.36
N THR A 146 6.00 7.21 -2.88
CA THR A 146 6.51 6.74 -1.59
C THR A 146 8.04 6.68 -1.59
N SER A 147 8.63 6.10 -2.64
CA SER A 147 10.06 5.93 -2.81
C SER A 147 10.77 7.27 -2.99
N GLU A 148 10.17 8.23 -3.72
CA GLU A 148 10.70 9.61 -3.80
C GLU A 148 10.85 10.23 -2.41
N GLY A 149 9.87 10.01 -1.52
CA GLY A 149 9.95 10.45 -0.13
C GLY A 149 11.07 9.75 0.64
N VAL A 150 11.24 8.44 0.48
CA VAL A 150 12.34 7.67 1.09
C VAL A 150 13.69 8.20 0.63
N ASN A 151 13.86 8.43 -0.68
CA ASN A 151 15.09 8.93 -1.27
C ASN A 151 15.45 10.34 -0.77
N VAL A 152 14.47 11.23 -0.55
CA VAL A 152 14.70 12.54 0.09
C VAL A 152 15.27 12.37 1.50
N TYR A 153 14.70 11.47 2.30
CA TYR A 153 15.24 11.18 3.64
C TYR A 153 16.65 10.59 3.59
N LEU A 154 16.92 9.72 2.62
CA LEU A 154 18.24 9.16 2.37
C LEU A 154 19.26 10.25 2.02
N ASP A 155 18.95 11.15 1.09
CA ASP A 155 19.84 12.26 0.70
C ASP A 155 20.19 13.14 1.91
N VAL A 156 19.19 13.50 2.70
CA VAL A 156 19.37 14.30 3.93
C VAL A 156 20.25 13.55 4.93
N ALA A 157 20.04 12.25 5.14
CA ALA A 157 20.86 11.45 6.04
C ALA A 157 22.31 11.34 5.57
N LEU A 158 22.53 11.08 4.28
CA LEU A 158 23.86 11.00 3.68
C LEU A 158 24.62 12.31 3.88
N ARG A 159 24.01 13.44 3.49
CA ARG A 159 24.68 14.76 3.54
C ARG A 159 24.87 15.28 4.95
N HIS A 160 23.84 15.19 5.79
CA HIS A 160 23.82 15.92 7.06
C HIS A 160 24.14 15.07 8.28
N VAL A 161 24.00 13.75 8.20
CA VAL A 161 24.34 12.84 9.30
C VAL A 161 25.66 12.13 9.03
N LEU A 162 25.87 11.64 7.80
CA LEU A 162 27.06 10.88 7.43
C LEU A 162 28.15 11.72 6.77
N GLY A 163 27.83 12.95 6.33
CA GLY A 163 28.78 13.84 5.67
C GLY A 163 29.22 13.38 4.28
N ILE A 164 28.43 12.52 3.63
CA ILE A 164 28.67 11.98 2.30
C ILE A 164 27.91 12.84 1.29
N ASP A 165 28.59 13.32 0.24
CA ASP A 165 27.91 13.90 -0.93
C ASP A 165 27.61 12.81 -1.98
N PRO A 166 26.38 12.27 -2.05
CA PRO A 166 26.08 11.12 -2.90
C PRO A 166 26.15 11.43 -4.41
N THR A 167 26.29 12.70 -4.79
CA THR A 167 26.52 13.10 -6.18
C THR A 167 28.00 13.01 -6.58
N ARG A 168 28.90 12.88 -5.61
CA ARG A 168 30.36 12.91 -5.81
C ARG A 168 31.08 11.70 -5.23
N GLU A 169 30.49 11.08 -4.22
CA GLU A 169 31.09 10.00 -3.44
C GLU A 169 30.22 8.76 -3.50
N SER A 170 30.87 7.60 -3.59
CA SER A 170 30.16 6.33 -3.58
C SER A 170 29.70 5.94 -2.18
N PHE A 171 28.53 5.30 -2.09
CA PHE A 171 27.95 4.80 -0.86
C PHE A 171 27.26 3.45 -1.11
N THR A 172 27.17 2.63 -0.07
CA THR A 172 26.58 1.30 -0.14
C THR A 172 25.25 1.25 0.57
N ILE A 173 24.29 0.51 0.02
CA ILE A 173 22.99 0.26 0.66
C ILE A 173 22.70 -1.23 0.75
N LYS A 174 21.94 -1.60 1.79
CA LYS A 174 21.27 -2.88 1.93
C LYS A 174 19.79 -2.61 2.08
N MET A 175 18.94 -3.37 1.42
CA MET A 175 17.49 -3.15 1.46
C MET A 175 16.69 -4.44 1.61
N THR A 176 15.55 -4.32 2.30
CA THR A 176 14.56 -5.38 2.43
C THR A 176 13.30 -4.94 1.68
N GLY A 177 12.85 -5.78 0.74
CA GLY A 177 11.92 -5.45 -0.33
C GLY A 177 12.59 -5.73 -1.68
N GLY A 178 11.95 -6.57 -2.49
CA GLY A 178 12.48 -7.07 -3.75
C GLY A 178 12.33 -6.09 -4.91
N PRO A 179 12.96 -6.36 -6.06
CA PRO A 179 12.84 -5.53 -7.26
C PRO A 179 11.40 -5.49 -7.83
N ASP A 180 10.59 -6.50 -7.53
CA ASP A 180 9.16 -6.60 -7.88
C ASP A 180 8.24 -5.84 -6.91
N GLY A 181 8.77 -5.37 -5.77
CA GLY A 181 8.02 -4.61 -4.79
C GLY A 181 7.71 -3.19 -5.25
N ASP A 182 6.52 -2.69 -4.89
CA ASP A 182 6.07 -1.34 -5.26
C ASP A 182 7.01 -0.23 -4.76
N VAL A 183 7.43 -0.31 -3.49
CA VAL A 183 8.33 0.70 -2.90
C VAL A 183 9.80 0.42 -3.26
N ALA A 184 10.27 -0.81 -3.04
CA ALA A 184 11.67 -1.17 -3.25
C ALA A 184 12.08 -1.12 -4.73
N GLY A 185 11.23 -1.62 -5.64
CA GLY A 185 11.48 -1.55 -7.08
C GLY A 185 11.50 -0.12 -7.61
N ASN A 186 10.61 0.75 -7.13
CA ASN A 186 10.65 2.18 -7.47
C ASN A 186 11.87 2.89 -6.85
N GLU A 187 12.26 2.53 -5.63
CA GLU A 187 13.46 3.07 -4.98
C GLU A 187 14.71 2.73 -5.77
N LEU A 188 14.85 1.50 -6.29
CA LEU A 188 15.96 1.12 -7.17
C LEU A 188 16.06 2.02 -8.40
N LYS A 189 14.93 2.34 -9.06
CA LYS A 189 14.91 3.26 -10.21
C LYS A 189 15.38 4.66 -9.81
N ILE A 190 14.90 5.15 -8.67
CA ILE A 190 15.20 6.50 -8.18
C ILE A 190 16.67 6.61 -7.77
N LEU A 191 17.18 5.66 -7.01
CA LEU A 191 18.59 5.61 -6.61
C LEU A 191 19.53 5.66 -7.82
N MET A 192 19.25 4.86 -8.86
CA MET A 192 20.06 4.85 -10.08
C MET A 192 19.90 6.12 -10.90
N ARG A 193 18.71 6.72 -10.91
CA ARG A 193 18.43 8.00 -11.58
C ARG A 193 19.19 9.16 -10.91
N GLU A 194 19.15 9.24 -9.58
CA GLU A 194 19.70 10.36 -8.82
C GLU A 194 21.22 10.23 -8.59
N TYR A 195 21.72 9.02 -8.37
CA TYR A 195 23.10 8.79 -7.92
C TYR A 195 23.96 7.99 -8.89
N GLY A 196 23.39 7.41 -9.95
CA GLY A 196 24.14 6.68 -10.97
C GLY A 196 25.04 5.60 -10.38
N ASP A 197 26.33 5.63 -10.73
CA ASP A 197 27.32 4.65 -10.24
C ASP A 197 27.75 4.86 -8.78
N ASN A 198 27.36 5.97 -8.13
CA ASN A 198 27.75 6.23 -6.75
C ASN A 198 27.00 5.34 -5.76
N VAL A 199 25.75 4.98 -6.04
CA VAL A 199 25.03 4.02 -5.23
C VAL A 199 25.51 2.60 -5.55
N LYS A 200 25.76 1.80 -4.51
CA LYS A 200 26.07 0.37 -4.62
C LYS A 200 25.10 -0.43 -3.77
N VAL A 201 24.19 -1.16 -4.43
CA VAL A 201 23.27 -2.07 -3.74
C VAL A 201 24.04 -3.34 -3.40
N VAL A 202 24.54 -3.44 -2.17
CA VAL A 202 25.38 -4.59 -1.77
C VAL A 202 24.55 -5.77 -1.27
N GLY A 203 23.27 -5.56 -0.96
CA GLY A 203 22.36 -6.64 -0.60
C GLY A 203 20.88 -6.27 -0.76
N ILE A 204 20.10 -7.22 -1.24
CA ILE A 204 18.64 -7.12 -1.41
C ILE A 204 17.98 -8.43 -0.98
N ALA A 205 16.85 -8.36 -0.29
CA ALA A 205 16.10 -9.53 0.14
C ALA A 205 14.58 -9.29 0.12
N ASP A 206 13.81 -10.31 -0.23
CA ASP A 206 12.35 -10.35 -0.18
C ASP A 206 11.84 -11.70 0.33
N HIS A 207 10.55 -11.97 0.16
CA HIS A 207 9.95 -13.24 0.61
C HIS A 207 10.40 -14.46 -0.23
N SER A 208 10.94 -14.24 -1.43
CA SER A 208 11.34 -15.27 -2.39
C SER A 208 12.82 -15.62 -2.28
N GLY A 209 13.66 -14.68 -1.85
CA GLY A 209 15.09 -14.93 -1.67
C GLY A 209 15.91 -13.70 -1.33
N CYS A 210 17.23 -13.84 -1.40
CA CYS A 210 18.18 -12.75 -1.21
C CYS A 210 19.36 -12.84 -2.18
N ALA A 211 19.98 -11.69 -2.45
CA ALA A 211 21.24 -11.57 -3.17
C ALA A 211 22.17 -10.61 -2.42
N GLU A 212 23.46 -10.94 -2.39
CA GLU A 212 24.50 -10.11 -1.77
C GLU A 212 25.73 -10.11 -2.68
N ASP A 213 26.27 -8.92 -2.91
CA ASP A 213 27.58 -8.72 -3.54
C ASP A 213 28.28 -7.56 -2.82
N PRO A 214 29.40 -7.81 -2.11
CA PRO A 214 30.18 -6.75 -1.46
C PRO A 214 30.67 -5.65 -2.41
N ALA A 215 30.80 -5.93 -3.70
CA ALA A 215 31.18 -4.94 -4.72
C ALA A 215 29.99 -4.13 -5.26
N GLY A 216 28.75 -4.56 -4.97
CA GLY A 216 27.52 -3.99 -5.49
C GLY A 216 26.92 -4.83 -6.62
N LEU A 217 25.63 -5.13 -6.50
CA LEU A 217 24.85 -5.83 -7.51
C LEU A 217 24.76 -5.00 -8.80
N ASP A 218 24.68 -5.69 -9.94
CA ASP A 218 24.61 -5.06 -11.25
C ASP A 218 23.31 -4.25 -11.42
N HIS A 219 23.45 -2.96 -11.76
CA HIS A 219 22.31 -2.05 -11.89
C HIS A 219 21.39 -2.43 -13.06
N ALA A 220 21.95 -2.89 -14.18
CA ALA A 220 21.15 -3.25 -15.34
C ALA A 220 20.31 -4.50 -15.06
N GLU A 221 20.86 -5.47 -14.35
CA GLU A 221 20.14 -6.67 -13.94
C GLU A 221 19.06 -6.36 -12.90
N LEU A 222 19.35 -5.51 -11.91
CA LEU A 222 18.34 -5.04 -10.96
C LEU A 222 17.17 -4.34 -11.68
N LEU A 223 17.46 -3.41 -12.61
CA LEU A 223 16.40 -2.75 -13.38
C LEU A 223 15.65 -3.73 -14.29
N ARG A 224 16.33 -4.72 -14.88
CA ARG A 224 15.68 -5.76 -15.67
C ARG A 224 14.67 -6.54 -14.83
N LEU A 225 15.00 -6.86 -13.58
CA LEU A 225 14.09 -7.53 -12.64
C LEU A 225 12.90 -6.62 -12.28
N VAL A 226 13.15 -5.34 -12.02
CA VAL A 226 12.11 -4.35 -11.74
C VAL A 226 11.13 -4.20 -12.92
N HIS A 227 11.62 -4.16 -14.15
CA HIS A 227 10.78 -4.07 -15.36
C HIS A 227 10.16 -5.40 -15.76
N GLY A 228 10.72 -6.52 -15.30
CA GLY A 228 10.31 -7.86 -15.66
C GLY A 228 8.96 -8.26 -15.08
N ASN A 229 8.38 -7.48 -14.15
CA ASN A 229 7.16 -7.79 -13.40
C ASN A 229 7.09 -9.29 -13.10
N LEU A 230 7.97 -9.79 -12.22
CA LEU A 230 7.90 -11.16 -11.72
C LEU A 230 6.74 -11.29 -10.72
N CYS A 231 5.51 -11.00 -11.17
CA CYS A 231 4.21 -11.47 -10.68
C CYS A 231 3.07 -10.78 -11.45
#